data_AF-A0A942IK49-F1
#
_entry.id   AF-A0A942IK49-F1
#
_cell.length_a   1.000
_cell.length_b   1.000
_cell.length_c   1.000
_cell.angle_alpha   90.00
_cell.angle_beta   90.00
_cell.angle_gamma   90.00
#
_symmetry.space_group_name_H-M   'P 1'
#
loop_
_entity.id
_entity.type
_entity.pdbx_description
1 polymer ?
#
loop_
_entity_poly.entity_id
_entity_poly.type
_entity_poly.pdbx_seq_one_letter_code
_entity_poly.pdbx_strand_id
1 'polypeptide(L)'
;MCFALAAPLVEYAWFGLVFVLASWFHCRQGSVLSTSLLFLAAVGLTAVNGNFYAVLVLPLLLLAPRLDLGVPRWRYVFYVYYPLHLAVIWFWLHGQKYVVAHLLA
;
A
#
# COMPACT_ATOMS: atom_id res chain seq x y z
N MET A 1 27.37 -5.54 0.81
CA MET A 1 26.87 -5.92 -0.53
C MET A 1 25.79 -7.00 -0.51
N CYS A 2 25.62 -7.81 0.56
CA CYS A 2 24.57 -8.83 0.63
C CYS A 2 23.12 -8.31 0.71
N PHE A 3 22.90 -7.03 1.04
CA PHE A 3 21.54 -6.47 1.15
C PHE A 3 20.82 -6.36 -0.20
N ALA A 4 21.56 -6.14 -1.29
CA ALA A 4 20.99 -6.04 -2.64
C ALA A 4 20.52 -7.40 -3.18
N LEU A 5 21.12 -8.51 -2.71
CA LEU A 5 20.77 -9.88 -3.08
C LEU A 5 19.58 -10.42 -2.29
N ALA A 6 19.24 -9.82 -1.14
CA ALA A 6 18.04 -10.14 -0.37
C ALA A 6 16.78 -9.46 -0.92
N ALA A 7 16.94 -8.44 -1.77
CA ALA A 7 15.82 -7.68 -2.27
C ALA A 7 14.87 -8.42 -3.24
N PRO A 8 15.30 -9.44 -4.01
CA PRO A 8 14.37 -10.37 -4.68
C PRO A 8 13.62 -11.29 -3.71
N LEU A 9 14.11 -11.48 -2.48
CA LEU A 9 13.41 -12.26 -1.44
C LEU A 9 12.37 -11.43 -0.67
N VAL A 10 12.35 -10.10 -0.85
CA VAL A 10 11.31 -9.26 -0.27
C VAL A 10 10.05 -9.41 -1.12
N GLU A 11 8.92 -9.71 -0.48
CA GLU A 11 7.60 -9.73 -1.14
C GLU A 11 7.41 -8.40 -1.91
N TYR A 12 7.08 -8.49 -3.21
CA TYR A 12 6.96 -7.38 -4.18
C TYR A 12 8.27 -6.74 -4.71
N ALA A 13 9.44 -7.30 -4.36
CA ALA A 13 10.76 -6.96 -4.89
C ALA A 13 11.09 -5.45 -4.90
N TRP A 14 12.02 -5.03 -5.76
CA TRP A 14 12.38 -3.62 -5.95
C TRP A 14 11.25 -2.79 -6.58
N PHE A 15 10.29 -3.42 -7.26
CA PHE A 15 9.20 -2.72 -7.95
C PHE A 15 8.34 -1.94 -6.97
N GLY A 16 8.05 -2.48 -5.77
CA GLY A 16 7.30 -1.77 -4.74
C GLY A 16 8.04 -0.52 -4.25
N LEU A 17 9.35 -0.63 -4.02
CA LEU A 17 10.18 0.49 -3.58
C LEU A 17 10.27 1.59 -4.66
N VAL A 18 10.48 1.19 -5.91
CA VAL A 18 10.49 2.13 -7.04
C VAL A 18 9.12 2.81 -7.18
N PHE A 19 8.00 2.10 -7.00
CA PHE A 19 6.66 2.67 -7.06
C PHE A 19 6.44 3.76 -5.98
N VAL A 20 6.87 3.51 -4.75
CA VAL A 20 6.78 4.49 -3.64
C VAL A 20 7.66 5.71 -3.90
N LEU A 21 8.91 5.51 -4.34
CA LEU A 21 9.81 6.63 -4.63
C LEU A 21 9.32 7.45 -5.82
N ALA A 22 8.90 6.79 -6.91
CA ALA A 22 8.41 7.46 -8.11
C ALA A 22 7.15 8.28 -7.83
N SER A 23 6.21 7.75 -7.03
CA SER A 23 5.00 8.48 -6.62
C SER A 23 5.33 9.71 -5.77
N TRP A 24 6.28 9.59 -4.83
CA TRP A 24 6.75 10.75 -4.05
C TRP A 24 7.38 11.83 -4.95
N PHE A 25 8.28 11.44 -5.85
CA PHE A 25 8.90 12.38 -6.79
C PHE A 25 7.88 13.03 -7.72
N HIS A 26 6.88 12.27 -8.17
CA HIS A 26 5.77 12.76 -8.97
C HIS A 26 4.97 13.84 -8.21
N CYS A 27 4.61 13.58 -6.96
CA CYS A 27 3.88 14.56 -6.14
C CYS A 27 4.71 15.79 -5.76
N ARG A 28 6.04 15.68 -5.69
CA ARG A 28 6.90 16.78 -5.26
C ARG A 28 7.30 17.74 -6.40
N GLN A 29 7.63 17.22 -7.58
CA GLN A 29 8.21 18.01 -8.68
C GLN A 29 7.43 17.91 -10.00
N GLY A 30 6.47 16.97 -10.13
CA GLY A 30 5.67 16.81 -11.35
C GLY A 30 6.48 16.43 -12.60
N SER A 31 7.60 15.71 -12.44
CA SER A 31 8.50 15.39 -13.55
C SER A 31 7.95 14.27 -14.45
N VAL A 32 8.09 14.44 -15.78
CA VAL A 32 7.71 13.41 -16.78
C VAL A 32 8.45 12.08 -16.53
N LEU A 33 9.70 12.14 -16.09
CA LEU A 33 10.50 10.96 -15.75
C LEU A 33 9.94 10.22 -14.53
N SER A 34 9.45 10.95 -13.53
CA SER A 34 8.84 10.32 -12.35
C SER A 34 7.51 9.63 -12.70
N THR A 35 6.75 10.21 -13.63
CA THR A 35 5.51 9.62 -14.14
C THR A 35 5.80 8.33 -14.91
N SER A 36 6.78 8.33 -15.83
CA SER A 36 7.11 7.12 -16.59
C SER A 36 7.66 6.01 -15.70
N LEU A 37 8.50 6.34 -14.71
CA LEU A 37 8.96 5.38 -13.70
C LEU A 37 7.82 4.82 -12.86
N LEU A 38 6.84 5.64 -12.50
CA LEU A 38 5.65 5.21 -11.77
C LEU A 38 4.83 4.20 -12.58
N PHE A 39 4.60 4.46 -13.86
CA PHE A 39 3.91 3.52 -14.77
C PHE A 39 4.69 2.20 -14.91
N LEU A 40 6.01 2.27 -15.13
CA LEU A 40 6.85 1.07 -15.23
C LEU A 40 6.86 0.25 -13.94
N ALA A 41 6.91 0.92 -12.79
CA ALA A 41 6.86 0.24 -11.49
C ALA A 41 5.49 -0.38 -11.23
N ALA A 42 4.39 0.27 -11.62
CA ALA A 42 3.04 -0.28 -11.50
C ALA A 42 2.87 -1.55 -12.34
N VAL A 43 3.33 -1.53 -13.60
CA VAL A 43 3.29 -2.70 -14.49
C VAL A 43 4.20 -3.83 -13.97
N GLY A 44 5.38 -3.49 -13.43
CA GLY A 44 6.24 -4.47 -12.77
C GLY A 44 5.56 -5.11 -11.56
N LEU A 45 4.84 -4.31 -10.77
CA LEU A 45 4.07 -4.79 -9.61
C LEU A 45 2.92 -5.69 -10.03
N THR A 46 2.21 -5.40 -11.13
CA THR A 46 1.12 -6.26 -11.60
C THR A 46 1.65 -7.60 -12.08
N ALA A 47 2.83 -7.64 -12.71
CA ALA A 47 3.46 -8.88 -13.13
C ALA A 47 3.90 -9.75 -11.94
N VAL A 48 4.42 -9.14 -10.87
CA VAL A 48 4.84 -9.87 -9.66
C VAL A 48 3.66 -10.30 -8.79
N ASN A 49 2.66 -9.43 -8.62
CA ASN A 49 1.51 -9.66 -7.75
C ASN A 49 0.37 -10.45 -8.45
N GLY A 50 0.37 -10.52 -9.78
CA GLY A 50 -0.69 -11.16 -10.56
C GLY A 50 -2.03 -10.42 -10.51
N ASN A 51 -2.02 -9.13 -10.12
CA ASN A 51 -3.23 -8.34 -9.90
C ASN A 51 -3.08 -6.90 -10.41
N PHE A 52 -4.18 -6.30 -10.87
CA PHE A 52 -4.25 -4.98 -11.48
C PHE A 52 -4.42 -3.82 -10.48
N TYR A 53 -4.51 -4.09 -9.18
CA TYR A 53 -4.70 -3.03 -8.17
C TYR A 53 -3.63 -1.92 -8.22
N ALA A 54 -2.38 -2.26 -8.57
CA ALA A 54 -1.30 -1.26 -8.70
C ALA A 54 -1.59 -0.22 -9.80
N VAL A 55 -2.21 -0.64 -10.91
CA VAL A 55 -2.62 0.26 -12.01
C VAL A 55 -3.83 1.09 -11.61
N LEU A 56 -4.74 0.52 -10.81
CA LEU A 56 -5.96 1.17 -10.34
C LEU A 56 -5.66 2.40 -9.45
N VAL A 57 -4.51 2.41 -8.78
CA VAL A 57 -4.02 3.54 -7.97
C VAL A 57 -3.39 4.66 -8.81
N LEU A 58 -2.93 4.39 -10.04
CA LEU A 58 -2.32 5.40 -10.91
C LEU A 58 -3.18 6.65 -11.15
N PRO A 59 -4.48 6.57 -11.53
CA PRO A 59 -5.29 7.76 -11.73
C PRO A 59 -5.38 8.63 -10.46
N LEU A 60 -5.47 8.00 -9.29
CA LEU A 60 -5.47 8.70 -8.01
C LEU A 60 -4.14 9.42 -7.76
N LEU A 61 -3.01 8.76 -8.02
CA LEU A 61 -1.67 9.35 -7.87
C LEU A 61 -1.38 10.48 -8.85
N LEU A 62 -1.90 10.39 -10.09
CA LEU A 62 -1.74 11.45 -11.09
C LEU A 62 -2.60 12.69 -10.77
N LEU A 63 -3.71 12.49 -10.07
CA LEU A 63 -4.59 13.58 -9.61
C LEU A 63 -4.15 14.17 -8.27
N ALA A 64 -3.47 13.40 -7.42
CA ALA A 64 -3.05 13.81 -6.08
C ALA A 64 -2.31 15.17 -6.02
N PRO A 65 -1.36 15.51 -6.92
CA PRO A 65 -0.66 16.79 -6.88
C PRO A 65 -1.55 17.98 -7.29
N ARG A 66 -2.65 17.70 -8.00
CA ARG A 66 -3.62 18.71 -8.46
C ARG A 66 -4.72 18.97 -7.44
N LEU A 67 -4.87 18.08 -6.47
CA LEU A 67 -5.85 18.18 -5.40
C LEU A 67 -5.17 18.82 -4.19
N ASP A 68 -5.33 20.14 -4.04
CA ASP A 68 -4.94 20.82 -2.81
C ASP A 68 -5.98 20.53 -1.72
N LEU A 69 -5.90 19.32 -1.18
CA LEU A 69 -6.70 18.92 -0.03
C LEU A 69 -6.02 19.55 1.18
N GLY A 70 -6.51 20.72 1.59
CA GLY A 70 -6.13 21.42 2.81
C GLY A 70 -6.53 20.67 4.09
N VAL A 71 -6.19 19.38 4.17
CA VAL A 71 -6.54 18.52 5.29
C VAL A 71 -5.60 18.84 6.45
N PRO A 72 -6.11 19.31 7.60
CA PRO A 72 -5.29 19.49 8.78
C PRO A 72 -4.64 18.16 9.17
N ARG A 73 -3.35 18.17 9.50
CA ARG A 73 -2.58 16.94 9.82
C ARG A 73 -3.07 16.33 11.14
N TRP A 74 -4.04 15.42 11.08
CA TRP A 74 -4.61 14.76 12.26
C TRP A 74 -3.68 13.65 12.77
N ARG A 75 -2.72 14.04 13.61
CA ARG A 75 -1.66 13.16 14.13
C ARG A 75 -2.19 11.88 14.79
N TYR A 76 -3.33 11.95 15.50
CA TYR A 76 -3.83 10.83 16.31
C TYR A 76 -4.75 9.86 15.57
N VAL A 77 -5.27 10.20 14.39
CA VAL A 77 -6.24 9.34 13.68
C VAL A 77 -5.65 7.97 13.43
N PHE A 78 -4.43 7.91 12.88
CA PHE A 78 -3.76 6.64 12.64
C PHE A 78 -3.51 5.88 13.95
N TYR A 79 -3.03 6.56 15.00
CA TYR A 79 -2.73 5.91 16.28
C TYR A 79 -3.95 5.39 17.04
N VAL A 80 -5.14 5.94 16.80
CA VAL A 80 -6.39 5.46 17.41
C VAL A 80 -7.04 4.41 16.52
N TYR A 81 -7.17 4.69 15.22
CA TYR A 81 -7.79 3.80 14.24
C TYR A 81 -7.05 2.46 14.13
N TYR A 82 -5.71 2.49 14.15
CA TYR A 82 -4.90 1.28 13.99
C TYR A 82 -5.14 0.24 15.10
N PRO A 83 -4.91 0.52 16.39
CA PRO A 83 -5.20 -0.46 17.43
C PRO A 83 -6.68 -0.85 17.49
N LEU A 84 -7.60 0.08 17.18
CA LEU A 84 -9.03 -0.20 17.22
C LEU A 84 -9.46 -1.21 16.14
N HIS A 85 -9.05 -1.04 14.88
CA HIS A 85 -9.41 -2.00 13.83
C HIS A 85 -8.79 -3.38 14.11
N LEU A 86 -7.57 -3.44 14.63
CA LEU A 86 -6.93 -4.69 15.07
C LEU A 86 -7.70 -5.35 16.20
N ALA A 87 -8.18 -4.58 17.18
CA ALA A 87 -9.03 -5.09 18.25
C ALA A 87 -10.36 -5.65 17.72
N VAL A 88 -10.96 -4.99 16.72
CA VAL A 88 -12.19 -5.46 16.06
C VAL A 88 -11.93 -6.78 15.31
N ILE A 89 -10.86 -6.86 14.51
CA ILE A 89 -10.47 -8.09 13.81
C ILE A 89 -10.19 -9.19 14.82
N TRP A 90 -9.46 -8.90 15.89
CA TRP A 90 -9.15 -9.85 16.95
C TRP A 90 -10.43 -10.38 17.60
N PHE A 91 -11.35 -9.49 17.96
CA PHE A 91 -12.63 -9.85 18.54
C PHE A 91 -13.47 -10.71 17.58
N TRP A 92 -13.55 -10.31 16.31
CA TRP A 92 -14.27 -11.06 15.28
C TRP A 92 -13.69 -12.46 15.07
N LEU A 93 -12.36 -12.59 15.03
CA LEU A 93 -11.67 -13.87 14.90
C LEU A 93 -11.88 -14.76 16.14
N HIS A 94 -11.92 -14.18 17.34
CA HIS A 94 -12.19 -14.93 18.56
C HIS A 94 -13.65 -15.39 18.63
N GLY A 95 -14.60 -14.53 18.27
CA GLY A 95 -16.03 -14.88 18.19
C GLY A 95 -16.31 -16.06 17.24
N GLN A 96 -15.63 -16.11 16.08
CA GLN A 96 -15.73 -17.24 15.14
C GLN A 96 -15.29 -18.58 15.76
N LYS A 97 -14.22 -18.58 16.57
CA LYS A 97 -13.70 -19.81 17.21
C LYS A 97 -14.69 -20.38 18.23
N TYR A 98 -15.40 -19.55 18.98
CA TYR A 98 -16.40 -20.01 19.96
C TYR A 98 -17.67 -20.56 19.31
N VAL A 99 -18.11 -19.99 18.18
CA VAL A 99 -19.29 -20.48 17.43
C VAL A 99 -19.01 -21.82 16.77
N VAL A 100 -17.83 -22.00 16.15
CA VAL A 100 -17.46 -23.28 15.51
C VAL A 100 -17.24 -24.38 16.55
N ALA A 101 -16.70 -24.07 17.73
CA ALA A 101 -16.56 -25.04 18.82
C ALA A 101 -17.92 -25.54 19.37
N HIS A 102 -18.97 -24.70 19.32
CA HIS A 102 -20.32 -25.06 19.77
C HIS A 102 -21.13 -25.86 18.73
N LEU A 103 -20.78 -25.79 17.45
CA LEU A 103 -21.43 -26.55 16.36
C LEU A 103 -20.84 -27.95 16.15
N LEU A 104 -19.68 -28.24 16.75
CA LEU A 104 -18.98 -29.53 16.68
C LEU A 104 -19.02 -30.33 18.00
N ALA A 105 -19.80 -29.86 18.99
CA ALA A 105 -20.09 -30.54 20.25
C ALA A 105 -21.54 -31.05 20.26
#